data_AF-A0A8H9FYL0-F1
#
_entry.id   AF-A0A8H9FYL0-F1
#
_cell.length_a   1.000
_cell.length_b   1.000
_cell.length_c   1.000
_cell.angle_alpha   90.00
_cell.angle_beta   90.00
_cell.angle_gamma   90.00
#
_symmetry.space_group_name_H-M   'P 1'
#
loop_
_entity.id
_entity.type
_entity.pdbx_description
1 polymer ?
#
loop_
_entity_poly.entity_id
_entity_poly.type
_entity_poly.pdbx_seq_one_letter_code
_entity_poly.pdbx_strand_id
1 'polypeptide(L)'
;MAKLIRLKVDCYDENAALPKTYKDLSALHSKLSDQLEAIRSILLRDKKLHSEKDQESKIWLAKLYQLVDLYELLMAIDNDYEHIRETLKGGQTLKLIRQALLLLSKETKRLTLASNLRKSKTKRYKLEELLLQLESDEADASPEKWALICSISTQLRHVADILQKIEAKELYQDNNLVESKNFEAFVAPKSSFNTIIKNLTFKSSIFSYAVRMAILLMAAGLIGFLLPEFRYASWILLTIILVARPSYTTTQKRNYERIIGSVIGIAISLILLVFISNTFLLIGIAALCLYLFLLFNKPNYLVCVIFITITILLGQHVHEGSIQDLLGSRFAFTLLGSIFAVLGCLAIPINHYRTVEQSTNALMHHFTSYLKKIQESYYSGSLNYYDLRLLRKSTQASLAQSYDSLDQLAKEPLKGKYFKADIAHFQTLAYRINALLVGLSVNMTKLGLTLAQEEMELKINYINHIIAEAEDCAQKFSKGKKIKTANPIKFETSK
;
A
#
# COMPACT_ATOMS: atom_id res chain seq x y z
N MET A 1 6.37 -9.07 5.43
CA MET A 1 7.65 -9.41 6.09
C MET A 1 8.57 -10.29 5.25
N ALA A 2 8.33 -11.58 5.05
CA ALA A 2 9.30 -12.47 4.37
C ALA A 2 9.75 -11.99 2.98
N LYS A 3 8.80 -11.51 2.15
CA LYS A 3 9.10 -10.92 0.83
C LYS A 3 9.93 -9.64 0.93
N LEU A 4 9.72 -8.84 1.98
CA LEU A 4 10.47 -7.60 2.22
C LEU A 4 11.94 -7.92 2.52
N ILE A 5 12.18 -8.87 3.44
CA ILE A 5 13.54 -9.34 3.75
C ILE A 5 14.22 -9.91 2.50
N ARG A 6 13.48 -10.67 1.66
CA ARG A 6 14.03 -11.22 0.42
C ARG A 6 14.46 -10.13 -0.55
N LEU A 7 13.65 -9.08 -0.72
CA LEU A 7 13.97 -7.97 -1.60
C LEU A 7 15.17 -7.16 -1.09
N LYS A 8 15.31 -7.01 0.24
CA LYS A 8 16.48 -6.38 0.87
C LYS A 8 17.80 -7.09 0.56
N VAL A 9 17.79 -8.39 0.26
CA VAL A 9 19.01 -9.11 -0.17
C VAL A 9 19.63 -8.46 -1.41
N ASP A 10 18.80 -7.92 -2.30
CA ASP A 10 19.26 -7.25 -3.52
C ASP A 10 19.88 -5.87 -3.20
N CYS A 11 19.54 -5.25 -2.06
CA CYS A 11 20.21 -4.03 -1.59
C CYS A 11 21.68 -4.25 -1.20
N TYR A 12 22.06 -5.48 -0.87
CA TYR A 12 23.45 -5.84 -0.54
C TYR A 12 24.18 -6.50 -1.73
N ASP A 13 23.59 -6.53 -2.92
CA ASP A 13 24.22 -7.04 -4.13
C ASP A 13 24.81 -5.88 -4.96
N GLU A 14 26.14 -5.88 -5.12
CA GLU A 14 26.88 -4.86 -5.87
C GLU A 14 26.38 -4.68 -7.31
N ASN A 15 25.89 -5.76 -7.94
CA ASN A 15 25.45 -5.74 -9.34
C ASN A 15 23.98 -5.30 -9.51
N ALA A 16 23.22 -5.20 -8.42
CA ALA A 16 21.80 -4.83 -8.49
C ALA A 16 21.63 -3.30 -8.51
N ALA A 17 20.76 -2.82 -9.40
CA ALA A 17 20.46 -1.39 -9.51
C ALA A 17 19.64 -0.88 -8.31
N LEU A 18 20.27 -0.14 -7.39
CA LEU A 18 19.64 0.42 -6.19
C LEU A 18 18.35 1.21 -6.47
N PRO A 19 18.27 2.10 -7.49
CA PRO A 19 17.04 2.85 -7.77
C PRO A 19 15.84 1.94 -8.06
N LYS A 20 16.08 0.80 -8.74
CA LYS A 20 15.04 -0.19 -9.01
C LYS A 20 14.64 -0.91 -7.72
N THR A 21 15.61 -1.31 -6.90
CA THR A 21 15.35 -1.99 -5.63
C THR A 21 14.58 -1.11 -4.64
N TYR A 22 14.94 0.18 -4.52
CA TYR A 22 14.19 1.15 -3.70
C TYR A 22 12.75 1.31 -4.16
N LYS A 23 12.51 1.35 -5.47
CA LYS A 23 11.15 1.40 -6.04
C LYS A 23 10.33 0.16 -5.68
N ASP A 24 10.92 -1.03 -5.78
CA ASP A 24 10.25 -2.28 -5.43
C ASP A 24 10.00 -2.37 -3.91
N LEU A 25 10.94 -1.88 -3.09
CA LEU A 25 10.81 -1.80 -1.63
C LEU A 25 9.70 -0.85 -1.21
N SER A 26 9.63 0.34 -1.83
CA SER A 26 8.62 1.35 -1.51
C SER A 26 7.20 0.86 -1.83
N ALA A 27 7.01 0.17 -2.96
CA ALA A 27 5.74 -0.45 -3.32
C ALA A 27 5.33 -1.55 -2.32
N LEU A 28 6.29 -2.39 -1.90
CA LEU A 28 6.03 -3.45 -0.93
C LEU A 28 5.78 -2.91 0.48
N HIS A 29 6.46 -1.83 0.86
CA HIS A 29 6.29 -1.11 2.12
C HIS A 29 4.86 -0.60 2.28
N SER A 30 4.33 0.10 1.27
CA SER A 30 2.96 0.61 1.27
C SER A 30 1.96 -0.50 1.57
N LYS A 31 2.03 -1.60 0.81
CA LYS A 31 1.15 -2.75 0.98
C LYS A 31 1.23 -3.40 2.36
N LEU A 32 2.44 -3.46 2.93
CA LEU A 32 2.67 -4.07 4.23
C LEU A 32 2.17 -3.17 5.38
N SER A 33 2.35 -1.85 5.24
CA SER A 33 1.80 -0.86 6.17
C SER A 33 0.28 -0.96 6.23
N ASP A 34 -0.40 -1.02 5.07
CA ASP A 34 -1.86 -1.19 5.00
C ASP A 34 -2.34 -2.47 5.69
N GLN A 35 -1.61 -3.58 5.51
CA GLN A 35 -1.93 -4.84 6.16
C GLN A 35 -1.77 -4.77 7.68
N LEU A 36 -0.70 -4.14 8.17
CA LEU A 36 -0.49 -3.95 9.61
C LEU A 36 -1.55 -3.04 10.22
N GLU A 37 -1.93 -1.96 9.54
CA GLU A 37 -2.99 -1.06 10.00
C GLU A 37 -4.36 -1.77 9.98
N ALA A 38 -4.63 -2.60 8.97
CA ALA A 38 -5.85 -3.40 8.94
C ALA A 38 -5.92 -4.36 10.14
N ILE A 39 -4.85 -5.11 10.42
CA ILE A 39 -4.79 -6.01 11.59
C ILE A 39 -4.95 -5.22 12.88
N ARG A 40 -4.23 -4.11 13.04
CA ARG A 40 -4.32 -3.21 14.20
C ARG A 40 -5.76 -2.71 14.39
N SER A 41 -6.41 -2.28 13.31
CA SER A 41 -7.78 -1.78 13.38
C SER A 41 -8.79 -2.86 13.73
N ILE A 42 -8.60 -4.10 13.26
CA ILE A 42 -9.48 -5.23 13.59
C ILE A 42 -9.34 -5.58 15.07
N LEU A 43 -8.11 -5.75 15.53
CA LEU A 43 -7.82 -6.11 16.91
C LEU A 43 -8.26 -4.98 17.86
N LEU A 44 -7.72 -3.77 17.71
CA LEU A 44 -8.01 -2.68 18.65
C LEU A 44 -9.47 -2.18 18.63
N ARG A 45 -10.29 -2.57 17.65
CA ARG A 45 -11.74 -2.25 17.63
C ARG A 45 -12.61 -3.30 18.30
N ASP A 46 -12.09 -4.50 18.56
CA ASP A 46 -12.87 -5.53 19.23
C ASP A 46 -13.01 -5.19 20.72
N LYS A 47 -14.26 -5.00 21.15
CA LYS A 47 -14.60 -4.61 22.52
C LYS A 47 -14.14 -5.63 23.56
N LYS A 48 -13.97 -6.91 23.17
CA LYS A 48 -13.47 -7.96 24.06
C LYS A 48 -12.02 -7.72 24.50
N LEU A 49 -11.21 -6.99 23.71
CA LEU A 49 -9.84 -6.61 24.08
C LEU A 49 -9.77 -5.56 25.19
N HIS A 50 -10.82 -4.79 25.41
CA HIS A 50 -10.89 -3.86 26.56
C HIS A 50 -11.23 -4.59 27.87
N SER A 51 -11.61 -5.87 27.81
CA SER A 51 -11.81 -6.71 28.99
C SER A 51 -10.47 -7.32 29.40
N GLU A 52 -9.96 -6.97 30.58
CA GLU A 52 -8.68 -7.50 31.10
C GLU A 52 -8.66 -9.03 31.28
N LYS A 53 -9.83 -9.68 31.21
CA LYS A 53 -10.02 -11.11 31.50
C LYS A 53 -9.70 -12.04 30.32
N ASP A 54 -9.61 -11.54 29.09
CA ASP A 54 -9.35 -12.39 27.91
C ASP A 54 -7.85 -12.50 27.60
N GLN A 55 -7.24 -13.64 27.97
CA GLN A 55 -5.83 -13.94 27.69
C GLN A 55 -5.54 -14.10 26.20
N GLU A 56 -6.48 -14.62 25.41
CA GLU A 56 -6.25 -14.90 23.99
C GLU A 56 -6.09 -13.60 23.19
N SER A 57 -6.96 -12.63 23.47
CA SER A 57 -6.87 -11.27 22.97
C SER A 57 -5.52 -10.60 23.27
N LYS A 58 -5.00 -10.75 24.51
CA LYS A 58 -3.70 -10.22 24.90
C LYS A 58 -2.53 -10.86 24.13
N ILE A 59 -2.61 -12.16 23.82
CA ILE A 59 -1.61 -12.85 22.99
C ILE A 59 -1.61 -12.27 21.57
N TRP A 60 -2.77 -12.05 20.96
CA TRP A 60 -2.87 -11.46 19.62
C TRP A 60 -2.33 -10.03 19.56
N LEU A 61 -2.59 -9.24 20.59
CA LEU A 61 -2.06 -7.89 20.73
C LEU A 61 -0.53 -7.89 20.88
N ALA A 62 0.02 -8.77 21.73
CA ALA A 62 1.46 -8.96 21.85
C ALA A 62 2.11 -9.35 20.52
N LYS A 63 1.48 -10.28 19.77
CA LYS A 63 1.95 -10.66 18.42
C LYS A 63 1.89 -9.50 17.42
N LEU A 64 0.85 -8.66 17.48
CA LEU A 64 0.78 -7.45 16.66
C LEU A 64 1.95 -6.51 16.97
N TYR A 65 2.27 -6.27 18.25
CA TYR A 65 3.41 -5.44 18.62
C TYR A 65 4.72 -6.02 18.11
N GLN A 66 4.95 -7.33 18.26
CA GLN A 66 6.13 -7.97 17.70
C GLN A 66 6.21 -7.86 16.17
N LEU A 67 5.09 -7.95 15.46
CA LEU A 67 5.05 -7.74 14.01
C LEU A 67 5.38 -6.30 13.61
N VAL A 68 4.88 -5.32 14.36
CA VAL A 68 5.21 -3.90 14.17
C VAL A 68 6.69 -3.68 14.49
N ASP A 69 7.20 -4.27 15.56
CA ASP A 69 8.60 -4.14 15.94
C ASP A 69 9.55 -4.76 14.92
N LEU A 70 9.18 -5.92 14.36
CA LEU A 70 9.88 -6.56 13.25
C LEU A 70 9.89 -5.64 12.03
N TYR A 71 8.76 -5.04 11.70
CA TYR A 71 8.66 -4.09 10.59
C TYR A 71 9.62 -2.91 10.77
N GLU A 72 9.65 -2.36 11.97
CA GLU A 72 10.48 -1.20 12.31
C GLU A 72 11.97 -1.51 12.26
N LEU A 73 12.40 -2.65 12.81
CA LEU A 73 13.79 -3.09 12.70
C LEU A 73 14.20 -3.29 11.25
N LEU A 74 13.31 -3.88 10.44
CA LEU A 74 13.57 -4.04 9.03
C LEU A 74 13.73 -2.68 8.34
N MET A 75 12.90 -1.69 8.66
CA MET A 75 13.01 -0.34 8.11
C MET A 75 14.27 0.40 8.59
N ALA A 76 14.69 0.21 9.84
CA ALA A 76 15.88 0.84 10.42
C ALA A 76 17.19 0.44 9.71
N ILE A 77 17.20 -0.72 9.04
CA ILE A 77 18.35 -1.20 8.24
C ILE A 77 18.55 -0.34 6.97
N ASP A 78 17.52 0.39 6.50
CA ASP A 78 17.53 1.12 5.22
C ASP A 78 18.30 2.46 5.24
N ASN A 79 19.24 2.67 6.17
CA ASN A 79 19.77 4.02 6.46
C ASN A 79 20.55 4.65 5.30
N ASP A 80 21.31 3.89 4.51
CA ASP A 80 21.93 4.35 3.25
C ASP A 80 22.60 3.16 2.54
N TYR A 81 21.93 2.50 1.58
CA TYR A 81 22.51 1.32 0.94
C TYR A 81 23.69 1.66 0.02
N GLU A 82 23.74 2.88 -0.52
CA GLU A 82 24.89 3.38 -1.26
C GLU A 82 26.14 3.36 -0.37
N HIS A 83 26.07 4.02 0.80
CA HIS A 83 27.16 4.02 1.77
C HIS A 83 27.50 2.62 2.28
N ILE A 84 26.50 1.79 2.59
CA ILE A 84 26.73 0.41 3.04
C ILE A 84 27.49 -0.38 1.99
N ARG A 85 27.12 -0.28 0.71
CA ARG A 85 27.83 -0.98 -0.35
C ARG A 85 29.24 -0.46 -0.52
N GLU A 86 29.44 0.85 -0.49
CA GLU A 86 30.76 1.45 -0.68
C GLU A 86 31.73 1.12 0.45
N THR A 87 31.26 1.10 1.70
CA THR A 87 32.08 0.78 2.88
C THR A 87 32.35 -0.71 3.02
N LEU A 88 31.39 -1.57 2.63
CA LEU A 88 31.51 -3.03 2.73
C LEU A 88 31.93 -3.71 1.42
N LYS A 89 32.26 -2.96 0.36
CA LYS A 89 32.71 -3.53 -0.91
C LYS A 89 34.04 -4.26 -0.76
N GLY A 90 34.20 -5.32 -1.53
CA GLY A 90 35.40 -6.15 -1.52
C GLY A 90 35.41 -7.14 -0.36
N GLY A 91 35.58 -8.42 -0.69
CA GLY A 91 35.59 -9.52 0.28
C GLY A 91 34.26 -10.28 0.34
N GLN A 92 34.00 -10.95 1.48
CA GLN A 92 32.82 -11.78 1.69
C GLN A 92 31.73 -11.12 2.55
N THR A 93 31.97 -9.91 3.06
CA THR A 93 31.11 -9.18 4.00
C THR A 93 29.66 -9.07 3.50
N LEU A 94 29.46 -8.47 2.32
CA LEU A 94 28.15 -8.33 1.69
C LEU A 94 27.49 -9.69 1.41
N LYS A 95 28.29 -10.71 1.03
CA LYS A 95 27.80 -12.07 0.77
C LYS A 95 27.28 -12.74 2.03
N LEU A 96 27.98 -12.61 3.17
CA LEU A 96 27.56 -13.16 4.46
C LEU A 96 26.27 -12.49 4.96
N ILE A 97 26.18 -11.16 4.86
CA ILE A 97 24.95 -10.41 5.20
C ILE A 97 23.76 -10.88 4.35
N ARG A 98 23.97 -11.07 3.03
CA ARG A 98 22.95 -11.62 2.13
C ARG A 98 22.50 -13.01 2.55
N GLN A 99 23.42 -13.89 2.96
CA GLN A 99 23.08 -15.23 3.44
C GLN A 99 22.27 -15.20 4.74
N ALA A 100 22.66 -14.34 5.69
CA ALA A 100 21.91 -14.12 6.93
C ALA A 100 20.48 -13.64 6.66
N LEU A 101 20.31 -12.62 5.79
CA LEU A 101 19.00 -12.13 5.35
C LEU A 101 18.17 -13.21 4.64
N LEU A 102 18.80 -14.05 3.82
CA LEU A 102 18.12 -15.17 3.17
C LEU A 102 17.60 -16.22 4.16
N LEU A 103 18.37 -16.49 5.22
CA LEU A 103 17.93 -17.38 6.30
C LEU A 103 16.73 -16.78 7.05
N LEU A 104 16.83 -15.51 7.48
CA LEU A 104 15.74 -14.80 8.16
C LEU A 104 14.47 -14.72 7.29
N SER A 105 14.61 -14.49 5.99
CA SER A 105 13.47 -14.51 5.05
C SER A 105 12.78 -15.88 5.02
N LYS A 106 13.57 -16.97 4.98
CA LYS A 106 13.04 -18.35 5.00
C LYS A 106 12.37 -18.67 6.33
N GLU A 107 12.91 -18.22 7.46
CA GLU A 107 12.29 -18.38 8.79
C GLU A 107 10.97 -17.62 8.89
N THR A 108 10.97 -16.35 8.48
CA THR A 108 9.77 -15.52 8.45
C THR A 108 8.67 -16.15 7.58
N LYS A 109 9.03 -16.76 6.44
CA LYS A 109 8.06 -17.47 5.60
C LYS A 109 7.49 -18.69 6.31
N ARG A 110 8.28 -19.39 7.13
CA ARG A 110 7.81 -20.57 7.87
C ARG A 110 6.78 -20.23 8.94
N LEU A 111 6.80 -19.02 9.52
CA LEU A 111 5.76 -18.59 10.47
C LEU A 111 4.33 -18.67 9.88
N THR A 112 4.19 -18.66 8.55
CA THR A 112 2.88 -18.82 7.88
C THR A 112 2.40 -20.28 7.80
N LEU A 113 3.29 -21.24 8.01
CA LEU A 113 3.03 -22.68 7.96
C LEU A 113 3.10 -23.18 9.41
N ALA A 114 1.99 -23.69 9.94
CA ALA A 114 1.83 -24.10 11.34
C ALA A 114 2.69 -25.32 11.76
N SER A 115 3.97 -25.37 11.42
CA SER A 115 4.80 -26.58 11.46
C SER A 115 6.09 -26.42 12.26
N ASN A 116 6.17 -27.21 13.33
CA ASN A 116 7.35 -27.80 13.95
C ASN A 116 8.43 -26.87 14.54
N LEU A 117 8.25 -26.53 15.81
CA LEU A 117 9.20 -25.87 16.73
C LEU A 117 10.64 -26.43 16.66
N ARG A 118 10.79 -27.75 16.43
CA ARG A 118 12.11 -28.44 16.46
C ARG A 118 13.09 -27.98 15.38
N LYS A 119 12.61 -27.56 14.19
CA LYS A 119 13.47 -27.07 13.09
C LYS A 119 13.84 -25.58 13.22
N SER A 120 13.31 -24.86 14.23
CA SER A 120 13.59 -23.42 14.43
C SER A 120 14.99 -23.21 15.05
N LYS A 121 15.29 -23.95 16.12
CA LYS A 121 16.57 -23.84 16.85
C LYS A 121 17.81 -24.07 15.99
N THR A 122 17.75 -25.00 15.03
CA THR A 122 18.88 -25.37 14.17
C THR A 122 19.30 -24.26 13.20
N LYS A 123 18.39 -23.35 12.83
CA LYS A 123 18.68 -22.27 11.88
C LYS A 123 19.16 -20.99 12.57
N ARG A 124 18.72 -20.73 13.80
CA ARG A 124 19.29 -19.67 14.65
C ARG A 124 20.79 -19.90 14.91
N TYR A 125 21.20 -21.14 15.19
CA TYR A 125 22.61 -21.48 15.30
C TYR A 125 23.38 -21.13 14.02
N LYS A 126 22.82 -21.47 12.86
CA LYS A 126 23.43 -21.15 11.55
C LYS A 126 23.49 -19.65 11.26
N LEU A 127 22.50 -18.88 11.72
CA LEU A 127 22.53 -17.43 11.65
C LEU A 127 23.67 -16.88 12.51
N GLU A 128 23.78 -17.33 13.76
CA GLU A 128 24.83 -16.89 14.67
C GLU A 128 26.23 -17.26 14.16
N GLU A 129 26.38 -18.46 13.59
CA GLU A 129 27.62 -18.89 12.92
C GLU A 129 28.03 -17.93 11.80
N LEU A 130 27.09 -17.51 10.94
CA LEU A 130 27.36 -16.54 9.87
C LEU A 130 27.72 -15.15 10.41
N LEU A 131 27.08 -14.70 11.49
CA LEU A 131 27.35 -13.40 12.08
C LEU A 131 28.69 -13.38 12.82
N LEU A 132 29.04 -14.46 13.51
CA LEU A 132 30.36 -14.64 14.11
C LEU A 132 31.46 -14.74 13.06
N GLN A 133 31.21 -15.42 11.94
CA GLN A 133 32.12 -15.43 10.81
C GLN A 133 32.32 -14.01 10.26
N LEU A 134 31.23 -13.27 10.05
CA LEU A 134 31.28 -11.88 9.59
C LEU A 134 32.08 -10.96 10.53
N GLU A 135 31.93 -11.13 11.84
CA GLU A 135 32.63 -10.36 12.87
C GLU A 135 34.11 -10.79 13.03
N SER A 136 34.45 -12.05 12.77
CA SER A 136 35.84 -12.53 12.86
C SER A 136 36.64 -12.23 11.60
N ASP A 137 36.06 -12.39 10.41
CA ASP A 137 36.70 -12.13 9.12
C ASP A 137 37.10 -10.64 8.96
N GLU A 138 36.49 -9.74 9.73
CA GLU A 138 36.63 -8.28 9.63
C GLU A 138 37.08 -7.64 10.95
N ALA A 139 37.70 -8.41 11.86
CA ALA A 139 38.13 -7.91 13.16
C ALA A 139 39.19 -6.78 13.07
N ASP A 140 40.02 -6.80 12.03
CA ASP A 140 41.05 -5.79 11.74
C ASP A 140 40.58 -4.71 10.74
N ALA A 141 39.27 -4.61 10.50
CA ALA A 141 38.70 -3.63 9.57
C ALA A 141 38.87 -2.18 10.06
N SER A 142 38.67 -1.22 9.15
CA SER A 142 38.59 0.19 9.55
C SER A 142 37.51 0.42 10.61
N PRO A 143 37.66 1.40 11.52
CA PRO A 143 36.67 1.66 12.58
C PRO A 143 35.25 1.87 12.05
N GLU A 144 35.13 2.55 10.90
CA GLU A 144 33.85 2.78 10.21
C GLU A 144 33.22 1.48 9.69
N LYS A 145 34.03 0.63 9.03
CA LYS A 145 33.58 -0.66 8.50
C LYS A 145 33.16 -1.60 9.64
N TRP A 146 33.95 -1.64 10.72
CA TRP A 146 33.65 -2.43 11.91
C TRP A 146 32.35 -1.98 12.60
N ALA A 147 32.17 -0.67 12.81
CA ALA A 147 30.96 -0.13 13.41
C ALA A 147 29.71 -0.48 12.60
N LEU A 148 29.80 -0.43 11.26
CA LEU A 148 28.71 -0.80 10.37
C LEU A 148 28.38 -2.30 10.45
N ILE A 149 29.39 -3.16 10.47
CA ILE A 149 29.22 -4.62 10.63
C ILE A 149 28.54 -4.92 11.97
N CYS A 150 29.05 -4.38 13.07
CA CYS A 150 28.47 -4.55 14.40
C CYS A 150 27.01 -4.08 14.45
N SER A 151 26.70 -2.93 13.84
CA SER A 151 25.33 -2.40 13.77
C SER A 151 24.40 -3.35 13.01
N ILE A 152 24.80 -3.81 11.82
CA ILE A 152 24.02 -4.73 11.00
C ILE A 152 23.84 -6.08 11.71
N SER A 153 24.91 -6.67 12.24
CA SER A 153 24.85 -7.94 12.97
C SER A 153 23.91 -7.86 14.17
N THR A 154 24.01 -6.78 14.95
CA THR A 154 23.10 -6.52 16.09
C THR A 154 21.64 -6.44 15.62
N GLN A 155 21.36 -5.67 14.57
CA GLN A 155 20.01 -5.57 14.01
C GLN A 155 19.48 -6.93 13.51
N LEU A 156 20.32 -7.75 12.86
CA LEU A 156 19.93 -9.09 12.39
C LEU A 156 19.66 -10.06 13.56
N ARG A 157 20.43 -10.00 14.64
CA ARG A 157 20.16 -10.75 15.89
C ARG A 157 18.82 -10.35 16.50
N HIS A 158 18.53 -9.05 16.60
CA HIS A 158 17.23 -8.57 17.10
C HIS A 158 16.07 -9.02 16.21
N VAL A 159 16.23 -9.03 14.88
CA VAL A 159 15.22 -9.58 13.97
C VAL A 159 14.96 -11.07 14.29
N ALA A 160 16.01 -11.86 14.50
CA ALA A 160 15.87 -13.27 14.88
C ALA A 160 15.16 -13.44 16.24
N ASP A 161 15.47 -12.59 17.22
CA ASP A 161 14.81 -12.59 18.53
C ASP A 161 13.31 -12.32 18.43
N ILE A 162 12.91 -11.33 17.63
CA ILE A 162 11.49 -11.03 17.42
C ILE A 162 10.79 -12.19 16.73
N LEU A 163 11.41 -12.81 15.72
CA LEU A 163 10.82 -13.98 15.05
C LEU A 163 10.59 -15.15 16.03
N GLN A 164 11.50 -15.36 16.98
CA GLN A 164 11.32 -16.36 18.04
C GLN A 164 10.18 -15.99 19.00
N LYS A 165 10.08 -14.71 19.40
CA LYS A 165 8.98 -14.22 20.25
C LYS A 165 7.61 -14.38 19.57
N ILE A 166 7.53 -14.19 18.25
CA ILE A 166 6.30 -14.41 17.47
C ILE A 166 5.91 -15.90 17.42
N GLU A 167 6.90 -16.82 17.34
CA GLU A 167 6.66 -18.27 17.30
C GLU A 167 6.21 -18.83 18.65
N ALA A 168 6.62 -18.22 19.76
CA ALA A 168 6.29 -18.69 21.08
C ALA A 168 4.79 -18.53 21.42
N LYS A 169 4.29 -19.49 22.20
CA LYS A 169 2.86 -19.58 22.58
C LYS A 169 2.52 -18.80 23.85
N GLU A 170 3.51 -18.36 24.60
CA GLU A 170 3.33 -17.73 25.91
C GLU A 170 3.17 -16.20 25.80
N LEU A 171 2.50 -15.62 26.80
CA LEU A 171 2.32 -14.19 26.93
C LEU A 171 3.63 -13.57 27.43
N TYR A 172 4.33 -12.84 26.58
CA TYR A 172 5.49 -12.07 27.00
C TYR A 172 5.05 -10.79 27.68
N GLN A 173 5.57 -10.54 28.88
CA GLN A 173 5.42 -9.27 29.57
C GLN A 173 6.44 -8.30 28.98
N ASP A 174 6.03 -7.51 28.00
CA ASP A 174 6.83 -6.42 27.46
C ASP A 174 6.53 -5.15 28.25
N ASN A 175 7.52 -4.64 28.99
CA ASN A 175 7.40 -3.43 29.79
C ASN A 175 7.15 -2.18 28.92
N ASN A 176 7.34 -2.28 27.59
CA ASN A 176 7.03 -1.23 26.64
C ASN A 176 5.62 -1.33 26.04
N LEU A 177 4.74 -2.21 26.53
CA LEU A 177 3.36 -2.28 26.06
C LEU A 177 2.66 -0.95 26.34
N VAL A 178 2.10 -0.33 25.31
CA VAL A 178 1.27 0.86 25.48
C VAL A 178 0.10 0.48 26.39
N GLU A 179 -0.08 1.23 27.49
CA GLU A 179 -1.18 1.01 28.41
C GLU A 179 -2.52 1.04 27.67
N SER A 180 -3.42 0.13 28.06
CA SER A 180 -4.68 -0.11 27.35
C SER A 180 -5.59 1.12 27.23
N LYS A 181 -5.40 2.10 28.12
CA LYS A 181 -6.12 3.39 28.12
C LYS A 181 -5.79 4.27 26.90
N ASN A 182 -4.65 4.06 26.23
CA ASN A 182 -4.23 4.90 25.11
C ASN A 182 -4.45 4.25 23.73
N PHE A 183 -5.11 3.09 23.65
CA PHE A 183 -5.34 2.38 22.39
C PHE A 183 -6.19 3.16 21.40
N GLU A 184 -7.07 4.06 21.86
CA GLU A 184 -7.93 4.85 20.98
C GLU A 184 -7.14 5.73 20.01
N ALA A 185 -5.97 6.25 20.42
CA ALA A 185 -5.08 7.02 19.56
C ALA A 185 -4.45 6.17 18.43
N PHE A 186 -4.40 4.85 18.62
CA PHE A 186 -3.87 3.89 17.65
C PHE A 186 -4.96 3.29 16.74
N VAL A 187 -6.22 3.70 16.87
CA VAL A 187 -7.31 3.27 15.98
C VAL A 187 -7.70 4.40 15.02
N ALA A 188 -7.93 4.06 13.74
CA ALA A 188 -8.47 5.04 12.78
C ALA A 188 -9.81 5.60 13.28
N PRO A 189 -10.01 6.94 13.26
CA PRO A 189 -11.17 7.59 13.85
C PRO A 189 -12.49 7.05 13.25
N LYS A 190 -13.51 6.91 14.10
CA LYS A 190 -14.84 6.47 13.65
C LYS A 190 -15.43 7.55 12.74
N SER A 191 -16.01 7.13 11.62
CA SER A 191 -16.74 8.04 10.73
C SER A 191 -17.93 8.63 11.50
N SER A 192 -17.95 9.94 11.67
CA SER A 192 -19.02 10.66 12.35
C SER A 192 -19.85 11.42 11.32
N PHE A 193 -21.04 11.87 11.71
CA PHE A 193 -21.86 12.74 10.86
C PHE A 193 -21.10 14.02 10.46
N ASN A 194 -20.25 14.53 11.36
CA ASN A 194 -19.38 15.67 11.09
C ASN A 194 -18.36 15.38 9.96
N THR A 195 -17.93 14.12 9.78
CA THR A 195 -17.10 13.71 8.64
C THR A 195 -17.84 13.89 7.31
N ILE A 196 -19.15 13.60 7.26
CA ILE A 196 -19.95 13.78 6.05
C ILE A 196 -20.07 15.27 5.73
N ILE A 197 -20.40 16.10 6.72
CA ILE A 197 -20.50 17.56 6.56
C ILE A 197 -19.18 18.16 6.06
N LYS A 198 -18.04 17.75 6.65
CA LYS A 198 -16.71 18.19 6.20
C LYS A 198 -16.38 17.78 4.76
N ASN A 199 -17.04 16.74 4.25
CA ASN A 199 -16.87 16.30 2.86
C ASN A 199 -17.85 16.97 1.88
N LEU A 200 -18.87 17.74 2.33
CA LEU A 200 -19.79 18.48 1.46
C LEU A 200 -19.15 19.76 0.90
N THR A 201 -18.08 19.60 0.15
CA THR A 201 -17.37 20.69 -0.50
C THR A 201 -16.76 20.22 -1.81
N PHE A 202 -16.72 21.08 -2.83
CA PHE A 202 -15.99 20.82 -4.10
C PHE A 202 -14.48 20.60 -3.88
N LYS A 203 -13.98 20.88 -2.67
CA LYS A 203 -12.62 20.55 -2.25
C LYS A 203 -12.43 19.06 -1.93
N SER A 204 -13.51 18.30 -1.70
CA SER A 204 -13.46 16.87 -1.43
C SER A 204 -13.55 16.06 -2.73
N SER A 205 -12.68 15.07 -2.85
CA SER A 205 -12.71 14.11 -3.96
C SER A 205 -14.01 13.27 -3.96
N ILE A 206 -14.54 12.97 -2.77
CA ILE A 206 -15.78 12.20 -2.60
C ILE A 206 -16.98 13.00 -3.11
N PHE A 207 -17.06 14.29 -2.79
CA PHE A 207 -18.14 15.15 -3.26
C PHE A 207 -18.07 15.40 -4.76
N SER A 208 -16.87 15.63 -5.30
CA SER A 208 -16.65 15.75 -6.75
C SER A 208 -17.12 14.50 -7.49
N TYR A 209 -16.84 13.31 -6.94
CA TYR A 209 -17.35 12.05 -7.45
C TYR A 209 -18.88 11.95 -7.34
N ALA A 210 -19.47 12.35 -6.22
CA ALA A 210 -20.93 12.33 -6.02
C ALA A 210 -21.65 13.22 -7.05
N VAL A 211 -21.15 14.45 -7.28
CA VAL A 211 -21.66 15.37 -8.29
C VAL A 211 -21.53 14.77 -9.69
N ARG A 212 -20.37 14.18 -10.01
CA ARG A 212 -20.16 13.47 -11.29
C ARG A 212 -21.18 12.36 -11.50
N MET A 213 -21.42 11.54 -10.48
CA MET A 213 -22.42 10.47 -10.54
C MET A 213 -23.83 11.03 -10.71
N ALA A 214 -24.19 12.09 -9.97
CA ALA A 214 -25.51 12.72 -10.10
C ALA A 214 -25.74 13.23 -11.53
N ILE A 215 -24.77 13.93 -12.12
CA ILE A 215 -24.87 14.45 -13.49
C ILE A 215 -24.94 13.32 -14.51
N LEU A 216 -24.09 12.28 -14.37
CA LEU A 216 -24.11 11.13 -15.28
C LEU A 216 -25.44 10.37 -15.24
N LEU A 217 -25.97 10.13 -14.04
CA LEU A 217 -27.23 9.41 -13.89
C LEU A 217 -28.41 10.27 -14.36
N MET A 218 -28.39 11.58 -14.12
CA MET A 218 -29.38 12.50 -14.65
C MET A 218 -29.36 12.52 -16.19
N ALA A 219 -28.18 12.65 -16.81
CA ALA A 219 -28.03 12.64 -18.25
C ALA A 219 -28.48 11.30 -18.87
N ALA A 220 -28.05 10.17 -18.30
CA ALA A 220 -28.47 8.85 -18.76
C ALA A 220 -29.98 8.62 -18.57
N GLY A 221 -30.57 9.12 -17.48
CA GLY A 221 -32.00 9.08 -17.25
C GLY A 221 -32.80 9.90 -18.27
N LEU A 222 -32.34 11.12 -18.60
CA LEU A 222 -32.95 11.97 -19.62
C LEU A 222 -32.89 11.32 -21.01
N ILE A 223 -31.75 10.74 -21.39
CA ILE A 223 -31.63 10.01 -22.65
C ILE A 223 -32.56 8.79 -22.66
N GLY A 224 -32.66 8.10 -21.53
CA GLY A 224 -33.60 7.01 -21.33
C GLY A 224 -35.07 7.40 -21.48
N PHE A 225 -35.44 8.59 -21.01
CA PHE A 225 -36.79 9.16 -21.16
C PHE A 225 -37.12 9.48 -22.63
N LEU A 226 -36.13 9.91 -23.40
CA LEU A 226 -36.28 10.27 -24.81
C LEU A 226 -36.30 9.06 -25.75
N LEU A 227 -35.96 7.85 -25.27
CA LEU A 227 -35.92 6.63 -26.07
C LEU A 227 -37.27 5.87 -26.02
N PRO A 228 -37.74 5.27 -27.13
CA PRO A 228 -39.14 4.85 -27.27
C PRO A 228 -39.67 3.73 -26.36
N GLU A 229 -38.90 3.14 -25.44
CA GLU A 229 -39.44 2.05 -24.59
C GLU A 229 -39.04 2.04 -23.11
N PHE A 230 -38.39 3.06 -22.53
CA PHE A 230 -38.11 3.23 -21.08
C PHE A 230 -37.36 2.09 -20.32
N ARG A 231 -37.69 0.79 -20.53
CA ARG A 231 -36.99 -0.44 -20.10
C ARG A 231 -35.48 -0.32 -20.32
N TYR A 232 -35.07 0.34 -21.40
CA TYR A 232 -33.68 0.47 -21.84
C TYR A 232 -32.83 1.43 -20.99
N ALA A 233 -33.44 2.43 -20.34
CA ALA A 233 -32.75 3.41 -19.50
C ALA A 233 -32.11 2.76 -18.26
N SER A 234 -32.83 1.81 -17.65
CA SER A 234 -32.41 1.14 -16.42
C SER A 234 -31.07 0.42 -16.54
N TRP A 235 -30.78 -0.16 -17.72
CA TRP A 235 -29.54 -0.90 -17.97
C TRP A 235 -28.32 -0.01 -18.19
N ILE A 236 -28.51 1.15 -18.81
CA ILE A 236 -27.46 2.17 -18.96
C ILE A 236 -27.09 2.72 -17.57
N LEU A 237 -28.11 3.08 -16.77
CA LEU A 237 -27.91 3.55 -15.39
C LEU A 237 -27.18 2.51 -14.54
N LEU A 238 -27.60 1.26 -14.59
CA LEU A 238 -26.93 0.17 -13.87
C LEU A 238 -25.46 0.02 -14.30
N THR A 239 -25.18 0.10 -15.60
CA THR A 239 -23.82 -0.01 -16.12
C THR A 239 -22.95 1.15 -15.63
N ILE A 240 -23.45 2.38 -15.64
CA ILE A 240 -22.75 3.55 -15.11
C ILE A 240 -22.42 3.36 -13.63
N ILE A 241 -23.39 2.92 -12.81
CA ILE A 241 -23.18 2.68 -11.36
C ILE A 241 -22.12 1.61 -11.11
N LEU A 242 -22.08 0.56 -11.93
CA LEU A 242 -21.14 -0.55 -11.74
C LEU A 242 -19.72 -0.22 -12.19
N VAL A 243 -19.59 0.53 -13.29
CA VAL A 243 -18.32 0.85 -13.95
C VAL A 243 -17.67 2.10 -13.36
N ALA A 244 -18.43 3.18 -13.15
CA ALA A 244 -17.89 4.45 -12.68
C ALA A 244 -17.31 4.31 -11.28
N ARG A 245 -16.05 4.72 -11.12
CA ARG A 245 -15.31 4.75 -9.86
C ARG A 245 -14.57 6.06 -9.69
N PRO A 246 -14.22 6.48 -8.46
CA PRO A 246 -13.55 7.76 -8.24
C PRO A 246 -12.30 7.94 -9.12
N SER A 247 -11.43 6.93 -9.18
CA SER A 247 -10.24 6.93 -10.04
C SER A 247 -10.58 6.60 -11.51
N TYR A 248 -9.96 7.35 -12.42
CA TYR A 248 -10.05 7.12 -13.87
C TYR A 248 -9.58 5.72 -14.28
N THR A 249 -8.41 5.28 -13.80
CA THR A 249 -7.88 3.96 -14.14
C THR A 249 -8.74 2.82 -13.62
N THR A 250 -9.34 2.99 -12.46
CA THR A 250 -10.28 1.99 -11.92
C THR A 250 -11.55 1.94 -12.75
N THR A 251 -12.04 3.10 -13.21
CA THR A 251 -13.19 3.18 -14.12
C THR A 251 -12.87 2.50 -15.44
N GLN A 252 -11.75 2.83 -16.09
CA GLN A 252 -11.33 2.19 -17.33
C GLN A 252 -11.15 0.68 -17.20
N LYS A 253 -10.49 0.22 -16.13
CA LYS A 253 -10.29 -1.21 -15.88
C LYS A 253 -11.64 -1.93 -15.78
N ARG A 254 -12.56 -1.41 -14.97
CA ARG A 254 -13.91 -1.95 -14.86
C ARG A 254 -14.67 -1.87 -16.18
N ASN A 255 -14.43 -0.84 -16.96
CA ASN A 255 -15.07 -0.66 -18.26
C ASN A 255 -14.67 -1.79 -19.21
N TYR A 256 -13.37 -2.05 -19.30
CA TYR A 256 -12.79 -3.14 -20.07
C TYR A 256 -13.30 -4.50 -19.59
N GLU A 257 -13.24 -4.75 -18.28
CA GLU A 257 -13.75 -5.98 -17.66
C GLU A 257 -15.26 -6.16 -17.90
N ARG A 258 -16.03 -5.07 -17.91
CA ARG A 258 -17.47 -5.09 -18.18
C ARG A 258 -17.76 -5.48 -19.62
N ILE A 259 -17.10 -4.84 -20.59
CA ILE A 259 -17.30 -5.12 -22.02
C ILE A 259 -16.92 -6.57 -22.34
N ILE A 260 -15.70 -7.00 -21.97
CA ILE A 260 -15.22 -8.36 -22.28
C ILE A 260 -15.98 -9.41 -21.50
N GLY A 261 -16.24 -9.17 -20.22
CA GLY A 261 -17.01 -10.11 -19.41
C GLY A 261 -18.43 -10.29 -19.94
N SER A 262 -19.07 -9.22 -20.42
CA SER A 262 -20.39 -9.32 -21.05
C SER A 262 -20.34 -10.06 -22.39
N VAL A 263 -19.33 -9.85 -23.24
CA VAL A 263 -19.16 -10.59 -24.49
C VAL A 263 -18.98 -12.10 -24.22
N ILE A 264 -18.10 -12.45 -23.28
CA ILE A 264 -17.86 -13.86 -22.91
C ILE A 264 -19.12 -14.47 -22.29
N GLY A 265 -19.80 -13.75 -21.38
CA GLY A 265 -21.03 -14.22 -20.76
C GLY A 265 -22.15 -14.45 -21.79
N ILE A 266 -22.30 -13.52 -22.75
CA ILE A 266 -23.24 -13.66 -23.87
C ILE A 266 -22.93 -14.92 -24.69
N ALA A 267 -21.67 -15.12 -25.08
CA ALA A 267 -21.26 -16.28 -25.87
C ALA A 267 -21.54 -17.60 -25.14
N ILE A 268 -21.22 -17.68 -23.84
CA ILE A 268 -21.49 -18.87 -23.03
C ILE A 268 -23.00 -19.10 -22.89
N SER A 269 -23.79 -18.07 -22.62
CA SER A 269 -25.25 -18.18 -22.55
C SER A 269 -25.86 -18.68 -23.84
N LEU A 270 -25.40 -18.18 -25.00
CA LEU A 270 -25.87 -18.65 -26.30
C LEU A 270 -25.60 -20.14 -26.49
N ILE A 271 -24.39 -20.60 -26.16
CA ILE A 271 -24.05 -22.03 -26.22
C ILE A 271 -24.99 -22.83 -25.31
N LEU A 272 -25.16 -22.42 -24.06
CA LEU A 272 -26.03 -23.13 -23.10
C LEU A 272 -27.49 -23.21 -23.61
N LEU A 273 -28.02 -22.12 -24.16
CA LEU A 273 -29.39 -22.08 -24.67
C LEU A 273 -29.60 -22.93 -25.92
N VAL A 274 -28.58 -23.09 -26.78
CA VAL A 274 -28.65 -23.96 -27.96
C VAL A 274 -28.62 -25.44 -27.57
N PHE A 275 -27.80 -25.82 -26.59
CA PHE A 275 -27.63 -27.22 -26.21
C PHE A 275 -28.61 -27.71 -25.14
N ILE A 276 -29.22 -26.81 -24.36
CA ILE A 276 -30.07 -27.17 -23.21
C ILE A 276 -31.46 -26.59 -23.40
N SER A 277 -32.43 -27.46 -23.66
CA SER A 277 -33.85 -27.08 -23.74
C SER A 277 -34.61 -27.28 -22.42
N ASN A 278 -34.00 -27.90 -21.41
CA ASN A 278 -34.65 -28.16 -20.12
C ASN A 278 -34.61 -26.91 -19.22
N THR A 279 -35.77 -26.32 -18.97
CA THR A 279 -35.94 -25.12 -18.13
C THR A 279 -35.43 -25.30 -16.70
N PHE A 280 -35.65 -26.44 -16.06
CA PHE A 280 -35.18 -26.69 -14.69
C PHE A 280 -33.65 -26.75 -14.63
N LEU A 281 -33.02 -27.34 -15.64
CA LEU A 281 -31.57 -27.38 -15.74
C LEU A 281 -30.99 -25.97 -15.97
N LEU A 282 -31.60 -25.16 -16.83
CA LEU A 282 -31.21 -23.76 -17.05
C LEU A 282 -31.34 -22.93 -15.77
N ILE A 283 -32.41 -23.11 -14.99
CA ILE A 283 -32.58 -22.46 -13.68
C ILE A 283 -31.47 -22.89 -12.70
N GLY A 284 -31.16 -24.19 -12.65
CA GLY A 284 -30.07 -24.71 -11.82
C GLY A 284 -28.72 -24.11 -12.17
N ILE A 285 -28.41 -24.00 -13.46
CA ILE A 285 -27.18 -23.36 -13.96
C ILE A 285 -27.18 -21.87 -13.63
N ALA A 286 -28.30 -21.17 -13.81
CA ALA A 286 -28.41 -19.75 -13.47
C ALA A 286 -28.19 -19.48 -11.97
N ALA A 287 -28.71 -20.35 -11.10
CA ALA A 287 -28.51 -20.29 -9.66
C ALA A 287 -27.04 -20.54 -9.26
N LEU A 288 -26.38 -21.54 -9.88
CA LEU A 288 -24.95 -21.78 -9.69
C LEU A 288 -24.11 -20.57 -10.14
N CYS A 289 -24.42 -19.99 -11.31
CA CYS A 289 -23.74 -18.78 -11.78
C CYS A 289 -23.97 -17.60 -10.82
N LEU A 290 -25.16 -17.45 -10.25
CA LEU A 290 -25.44 -16.40 -9.27
C LEU A 290 -24.59 -16.59 -8.00
N TYR A 291 -24.45 -17.83 -7.52
CA TYR A 291 -23.55 -18.15 -6.40
C TYR A 291 -22.09 -17.79 -6.73
N LEU A 292 -21.61 -18.15 -7.92
CA LEU A 292 -20.25 -17.81 -8.36
C LEU A 292 -20.05 -16.29 -8.51
N PHE A 293 -21.05 -15.56 -9.00
CA PHE A 293 -21.05 -14.10 -9.01
C PHE A 293 -20.83 -13.53 -7.61
N LEU A 294 -21.56 -14.02 -6.60
CA LEU A 294 -21.41 -13.57 -5.21
C LEU A 294 -20.03 -13.92 -4.64
N LEU A 295 -19.51 -15.11 -4.94
CA LEU A 295 -18.18 -15.57 -4.53
C LEU A 295 -17.06 -14.68 -5.09
N PHE A 296 -17.16 -14.30 -6.37
CA PHE A 296 -16.10 -13.59 -7.09
C PHE A 296 -16.25 -12.06 -7.12
N ASN A 297 -17.33 -11.49 -6.56
CA ASN A 297 -17.61 -10.05 -6.62
C ASN A 297 -16.46 -9.15 -6.12
N LYS A 298 -15.76 -9.58 -5.05
CA LYS A 298 -14.60 -8.85 -4.52
C LYS A 298 -13.27 -9.20 -5.18
N PRO A 299 -12.89 -10.49 -5.36
CA PRO A 299 -11.55 -10.84 -5.84
C PRO A 299 -11.34 -10.59 -7.34
N ASN A 300 -12.35 -10.78 -8.19
CA ASN A 300 -12.17 -10.67 -9.64
C ASN A 300 -13.45 -10.17 -10.32
N TYR A 301 -13.46 -8.88 -10.68
CA TYR A 301 -14.63 -8.23 -11.29
C TYR A 301 -14.96 -8.79 -12.67
N LEU A 302 -13.97 -9.19 -13.48
CA LEU A 302 -14.21 -9.81 -14.80
C LEU A 302 -15.04 -11.09 -14.68
N VAL A 303 -14.63 -12.00 -13.79
CA VAL A 303 -15.31 -13.28 -13.55
C VAL A 303 -16.72 -13.04 -13.02
N CYS A 304 -16.87 -12.08 -12.11
CA CYS A 304 -18.16 -11.62 -11.61
C CYS A 304 -19.09 -11.15 -12.75
N VAL A 305 -18.58 -10.34 -13.70
CA VAL A 305 -19.37 -9.87 -14.85
C VAL A 305 -19.83 -11.02 -15.75
N ILE A 306 -18.96 -12.01 -16.01
CA ILE A 306 -19.31 -13.17 -16.84
C ILE A 306 -20.51 -13.90 -16.24
N PHE A 307 -20.42 -14.27 -14.96
CA PHE A 307 -21.46 -15.05 -14.31
C PHE A 307 -22.78 -14.29 -14.16
N ILE A 308 -22.75 -12.99 -13.81
CA ILE A 308 -24.00 -12.22 -13.71
C ILE A 308 -24.66 -12.03 -15.09
N THR A 309 -23.87 -11.86 -16.16
CA THR A 309 -24.40 -11.81 -17.52
C THR A 309 -25.09 -13.13 -17.88
N ILE A 310 -24.48 -14.27 -17.54
CA ILE A 310 -25.08 -15.59 -17.79
C ILE A 310 -26.38 -15.74 -17.02
N THR A 311 -26.36 -15.49 -15.70
CA THR A 311 -27.56 -15.61 -14.86
C THR A 311 -28.71 -14.77 -15.40
N ILE A 312 -28.46 -13.52 -15.80
CA ILE A 312 -29.53 -12.66 -16.28
C ILE A 312 -30.05 -13.13 -17.64
N LEU A 313 -29.18 -13.53 -18.59
CA LEU A 313 -29.63 -14.00 -19.90
C LEU A 313 -30.45 -15.28 -19.80
N LEU A 314 -30.02 -16.24 -18.97
CA LEU A 314 -30.79 -17.46 -18.74
C LEU A 314 -32.13 -17.14 -18.05
N GLY A 315 -32.12 -16.29 -17.02
CA GLY A 315 -33.34 -15.89 -16.31
C GLY A 315 -34.35 -15.16 -17.19
N GLN A 316 -33.87 -14.26 -18.07
CA GLN A 316 -34.73 -13.54 -19.01
C GLN A 316 -35.27 -14.47 -20.10
N HIS A 317 -34.47 -15.41 -20.61
CA HIS A 317 -34.95 -16.41 -21.57
C HIS A 317 -36.09 -17.26 -20.98
N VAL A 318 -35.96 -17.69 -19.73
CA VAL A 318 -37.03 -18.44 -19.02
C VAL A 318 -38.30 -17.59 -18.85
N HIS A 319 -38.18 -16.27 -18.76
CA HIS A 319 -39.32 -15.36 -18.56
C HIS A 319 -40.01 -14.91 -19.84
N GLU A 320 -39.25 -14.46 -20.85
CA GLU A 320 -39.77 -13.78 -22.06
C GLU A 320 -39.71 -14.67 -23.33
N GLY A 321 -38.98 -15.79 -23.32
CA GLY A 321 -38.92 -16.77 -24.42
C GLY A 321 -38.18 -16.34 -25.69
N SER A 322 -37.99 -15.04 -25.94
CA SER A 322 -37.26 -14.49 -27.09
C SER A 322 -35.85 -14.03 -26.73
N ILE A 323 -34.87 -14.38 -27.58
CA ILE A 323 -33.43 -14.18 -27.30
C ILE A 323 -32.82 -13.04 -28.16
N GLN A 324 -33.32 -12.84 -29.38
CA GLN A 324 -32.66 -12.00 -30.39
C GLN A 324 -32.70 -10.49 -30.06
N ASP A 325 -33.86 -9.95 -29.68
CA ASP A 325 -33.99 -8.52 -29.30
C ASP A 325 -33.24 -8.20 -28.00
N LEU A 326 -33.09 -9.20 -27.14
CA LEU A 326 -32.51 -9.08 -25.81
C LEU A 326 -30.97 -9.05 -25.83
N LEU A 327 -30.35 -9.78 -26.76
CA LEU A 327 -28.90 -9.85 -26.92
C LEU A 327 -28.29 -8.56 -27.48
N GLY A 328 -28.88 -8.06 -28.58
CA GLY A 328 -28.39 -6.85 -29.26
C GLY A 328 -28.52 -5.63 -28.36
N SER A 329 -29.67 -5.50 -27.69
CA SER A 329 -29.94 -4.41 -26.75
C SER A 329 -28.97 -4.43 -25.56
N ARG A 330 -28.67 -5.61 -24.99
CA ARG A 330 -27.69 -5.78 -23.90
C ARG A 330 -26.29 -5.29 -24.21
N PHE A 331 -25.76 -5.67 -25.36
CA PHE A 331 -24.42 -5.27 -25.77
C PHE A 331 -24.37 -3.76 -26.03
N ALA A 332 -25.37 -3.22 -26.73
CA ALA A 332 -25.50 -1.80 -27.00
C ALA A 332 -25.56 -0.96 -25.71
N PHE A 333 -26.35 -1.37 -24.71
CA PHE A 333 -26.45 -0.62 -23.43
C PHE A 333 -25.20 -0.71 -22.59
N THR A 334 -24.51 -1.85 -22.63
CA THR A 334 -23.22 -1.98 -21.96
C THR A 334 -22.22 -1.01 -22.59
N LEU A 335 -22.16 -0.96 -23.92
CA LEU A 335 -21.28 -0.04 -24.64
C LEU A 335 -21.63 1.43 -24.38
N LEU A 336 -22.92 1.79 -24.43
CA LEU A 336 -23.37 3.15 -24.13
C LEU A 336 -23.04 3.56 -22.69
N GLY A 337 -23.39 2.74 -21.70
CA GLY A 337 -23.06 3.00 -20.29
C GLY A 337 -21.55 3.10 -20.06
N SER A 338 -20.77 2.27 -20.76
CA SER A 338 -19.32 2.30 -20.80
C SER A 338 -18.75 3.61 -21.36
N ILE A 339 -19.34 4.14 -22.43
CA ILE A 339 -18.95 5.43 -23.03
C ILE A 339 -19.31 6.57 -22.07
N PHE A 340 -20.52 6.59 -21.52
CA PHE A 340 -20.95 7.60 -20.54
C PHE A 340 -20.04 7.63 -19.31
N ALA A 341 -19.67 6.47 -18.78
CA ALA A 341 -18.78 6.40 -17.62
C ALA A 341 -17.40 7.04 -17.91
N VAL A 342 -16.84 6.83 -19.10
CA VAL A 342 -15.56 7.44 -19.50
C VAL A 342 -15.71 8.93 -19.76
N LEU A 343 -16.75 9.34 -20.49
CA LEU A 343 -17.03 10.75 -20.77
C LEU A 343 -17.24 11.55 -19.47
N GLY A 344 -17.98 11.02 -18.50
CA GLY A 344 -18.17 11.69 -17.22
C GLY A 344 -16.87 11.83 -16.43
N CYS A 345 -15.94 10.88 -16.54
CA CYS A 345 -14.63 11.01 -15.92
C CYS A 345 -13.76 12.09 -16.57
N LEU A 346 -13.93 12.33 -17.88
CA LEU A 346 -13.22 13.39 -18.61
C LEU A 346 -13.86 14.77 -18.40
N ALA A 347 -15.20 14.84 -18.38
CA ALA A 347 -15.95 16.08 -18.23
C ALA A 347 -15.86 16.67 -16.82
N ILE A 348 -15.86 15.81 -15.80
CA ILE A 348 -15.76 16.21 -14.39
C ILE A 348 -14.57 15.47 -13.77
N PRO A 349 -13.34 15.95 -14.02
CA PRO A 349 -12.15 15.35 -13.44
C PRO A 349 -12.15 15.58 -11.93
N ILE A 350 -11.79 14.54 -11.17
CA ILE A 350 -11.53 14.70 -9.75
C ILE A 350 -10.17 15.40 -9.61
N ASN A 351 -10.12 16.49 -8.86
CA ASN A 351 -8.90 17.26 -8.69
C ASN A 351 -7.88 16.52 -7.80
N HIS A 352 -7.10 15.62 -8.41
CA HIS A 352 -6.06 14.85 -7.73
C HIS A 352 -4.89 15.73 -7.24
N TYR A 353 -4.62 16.87 -7.87
CA TYR A 353 -3.55 17.80 -7.46
C TYR A 353 -3.71 18.27 -6.03
N ARG A 354 -4.93 18.65 -5.66
CA ARG A 354 -5.23 19.12 -4.31
C ARG A 354 -5.05 17.99 -3.29
N THR A 355 -5.50 16.78 -3.61
CA THR A 355 -5.31 15.62 -2.73
C THR A 355 -3.83 15.30 -2.56
N VAL A 356 -3.06 15.35 -3.65
CA VAL A 356 -1.60 15.19 -3.61
C VAL A 356 -0.97 16.26 -2.72
N GLU A 357 -1.23 17.54 -2.98
CA GLU A 357 -0.72 18.67 -2.18
C GLU A 357 -1.03 18.50 -0.69
N GLN A 358 -2.28 18.19 -0.34
CA GLN A 358 -2.67 17.97 1.06
C GLN A 358 -1.93 16.78 1.68
N SER A 359 -1.81 15.67 0.93
CA SER A 359 -1.14 14.46 1.43
C SER A 359 0.38 14.64 1.58
N THR A 360 1.03 15.32 0.64
CA THR A 360 2.49 15.58 0.69
C THR A 360 2.80 16.59 1.78
N ASN A 361 2.02 17.66 1.93
CA ASN A 361 2.23 18.64 3.01
C ASN A 361 2.02 18.01 4.40
N ALA A 362 1.00 17.17 4.56
CA ALA A 362 0.80 16.42 5.80
C ALA A 362 2.00 15.49 6.10
N LEU A 363 2.51 14.79 5.08
CA LEU A 363 3.69 13.94 5.23
C LEU A 363 4.94 14.74 5.65
N MET A 364 5.22 15.87 5.00
CA MET A 364 6.36 16.73 5.37
C MET A 364 6.23 17.26 6.81
N HIS A 365 5.03 17.70 7.21
CA HIS A 365 4.76 18.11 8.58
C HIS A 365 5.00 16.96 9.59
N HIS A 366 4.62 15.73 9.23
CA HIS A 366 4.88 14.56 10.09
C HIS A 366 6.37 14.21 10.17
N PHE A 367 7.13 14.31 9.07
CA PHE A 367 8.57 14.13 9.09
C PHE A 367 9.28 15.15 9.99
N THR A 368 8.95 16.43 9.85
CA THR A 368 9.55 17.50 10.68
C THR A 368 9.16 17.36 12.15
N SER A 369 7.89 17.07 12.44
CA SER A 369 7.42 16.81 13.81
C SER A 369 8.12 15.60 14.45
N TYR A 370 8.32 14.54 13.66
CA TYR A 370 8.98 13.33 14.14
C TYR A 370 10.47 13.57 14.39
N LEU A 371 11.18 14.23 13.47
CA LEU A 371 12.58 14.60 13.65
C LEU A 371 12.77 15.48 14.89
N LYS A 372 11.92 16.50 15.05
CA LYS A 372 11.96 17.38 16.23
C LYS A 372 11.78 16.59 17.53
N LYS A 373 10.86 15.63 17.57
CA LYS A 373 10.66 14.81 18.76
C LYS A 373 11.86 13.89 19.06
N ILE A 374 12.50 13.36 18.02
CA ILE A 374 13.74 12.58 18.16
C ILE A 374 14.85 13.44 18.76
N GLN A 375 15.01 14.68 18.27
CA GLN A 375 15.98 15.64 18.81
C GLN A 375 15.67 15.98 20.27
N GLU A 376 14.43 16.34 20.58
CA GLU A 376 13.99 16.63 21.94
C GLU A 376 14.33 15.48 22.89
N SER A 377 13.97 14.25 22.53
CA SER A 377 14.26 13.06 23.33
C SER A 377 15.74 12.72 23.45
N TYR A 378 16.57 13.10 22.48
CA TYR A 378 18.02 12.90 22.55
C TYR A 378 18.66 13.90 23.51
N TYR A 379 18.38 15.19 23.35
CA TYR A 379 19.00 16.26 24.16
C TYR A 379 18.44 16.35 25.58
N SER A 380 17.16 16.03 25.80
CA SER A 380 16.57 16.07 27.15
C SER A 380 16.96 14.87 28.01
N GLY A 381 17.51 13.81 27.41
CA GLY A 381 17.71 12.52 28.06
C GLY A 381 16.41 11.81 28.48
N SER A 382 15.24 12.35 28.12
CA SER A 382 13.93 11.81 28.50
C SER A 382 13.22 11.18 27.30
N LEU A 383 13.21 9.84 27.30
CA LEU A 383 12.60 9.05 26.23
C LEU A 383 11.10 8.89 26.48
N ASN A 384 10.27 9.61 25.72
CA ASN A 384 8.84 9.33 25.65
C ASN A 384 8.55 8.31 24.54
N TYR A 385 8.54 7.03 24.92
CA TYR A 385 8.25 5.90 24.02
C TYR A 385 6.89 6.00 23.34
N TYR A 386 5.89 6.55 24.03
CA TYR A 386 4.53 6.68 23.50
C TYR A 386 4.48 7.67 22.34
N ASP A 387 5.01 8.88 22.54
CA ASP A 387 5.00 9.94 21.52
C ASP A 387 5.76 9.51 20.25
N LEU A 388 6.93 8.88 20.42
CA LEU A 388 7.74 8.41 19.30
C LEU A 388 7.01 7.32 18.49
N ARG A 389 6.33 6.39 19.16
CA ARG A 389 5.52 5.36 18.49
C ARG A 389 4.30 5.95 17.77
N LEU A 390 3.65 6.95 18.37
CA LEU A 390 2.50 7.62 17.77
C LEU A 390 2.89 8.43 16.52
N LEU A 391 3.96 9.22 16.60
CA LEU A 391 4.51 9.98 15.48
C LEU A 391 5.00 9.06 14.36
N ARG A 392 5.61 7.93 14.70
CA ARG A 392 5.98 6.91 13.73
C ARG A 392 4.75 6.36 12.99
N LYS A 393 3.69 6.00 13.73
CA LYS A 393 2.45 5.53 13.14
C LYS A 393 1.85 6.57 12.18
N SER A 394 1.72 7.83 12.64
CA SER A 394 1.10 8.88 11.82
C SER A 394 1.93 9.21 10.58
N THR A 395 3.26 9.17 10.69
CA THR A 395 4.19 9.32 9.56
C THR A 395 4.00 8.19 8.55
N GLN A 396 3.96 6.92 9.00
CA GLN A 396 3.75 5.77 8.12
C GLN A 396 2.39 5.82 7.41
N ALA A 397 1.33 6.19 8.13
CA ALA A 397 0.00 6.34 7.55
C ALA A 397 -0.04 7.46 6.49
N SER A 398 0.60 8.60 6.77
CA SER A 398 0.69 9.73 5.83
C SER A 398 1.55 9.39 4.61
N LEU A 399 2.59 8.58 4.79
CA LEU A 399 3.44 8.09 3.70
C LEU A 399 2.64 7.21 2.75
N ALA A 400 1.90 6.23 3.27
CA ALA A 400 1.02 5.37 2.47
C ALA A 400 -0.05 6.18 1.73
N GLN A 401 -0.71 7.12 2.43
CA GLN A 401 -1.71 8.01 1.83
C GLN A 401 -1.12 8.89 0.72
N SER A 402 0.11 9.41 0.91
CA SER A 402 0.81 10.19 -0.11
C SER A 402 1.14 9.33 -1.33
N TYR A 403 1.58 8.08 -1.14
CA TYR A 403 1.89 7.16 -2.24
C TYR A 403 0.65 6.84 -3.06
N ASP A 404 -0.47 6.53 -2.41
CA ASP A 404 -1.75 6.29 -3.08
C ASP A 404 -2.21 7.50 -3.90
N SER A 405 -2.08 8.70 -3.32
CA SER A 405 -2.47 9.95 -3.98
C SER A 405 -1.59 10.24 -5.21
N LEU A 406 -0.27 10.02 -5.09
CA LEU A 406 0.69 10.19 -6.18
C LEU A 406 0.53 9.13 -7.27
N ASP A 407 0.26 7.87 -6.92
CA ASP A 407 0.00 6.80 -7.90
C ASP A 407 -1.29 7.08 -8.68
N GLN A 408 -2.33 7.62 -8.02
CA GLN A 408 -3.54 8.10 -8.70
C GLN A 408 -3.23 9.26 -9.66
N LEU A 409 -2.39 10.22 -9.26
CA LEU A 409 -1.96 11.32 -10.12
C LEU A 409 -1.15 10.80 -11.33
N ALA A 410 -0.20 9.88 -11.13
CA ALA A 410 0.61 9.28 -12.20
C ALA A 410 -0.25 8.56 -13.26
N LYS A 411 -1.42 8.08 -12.85
CA LYS A 411 -2.43 7.38 -13.65
C LYS A 411 -3.45 8.30 -14.31
N GLU A 412 -3.39 9.61 -14.06
CA GLU A 412 -4.28 10.58 -14.68
C GLU A 412 -3.95 10.76 -16.18
N PRO A 413 -4.94 10.65 -17.09
CA PRO A 413 -4.69 10.55 -18.53
C PRO A 413 -4.14 11.84 -19.15
N LEU A 414 -4.55 13.02 -18.64
CA LEU A 414 -4.23 14.30 -19.26
C LEU A 414 -2.85 14.83 -18.86
N LYS A 415 -2.46 14.62 -17.60
CA LYS A 415 -1.30 15.29 -17.01
C LYS A 415 -0.38 14.38 -16.20
N GLY A 416 -0.83 13.16 -15.84
CA GLY A 416 -0.06 12.24 -15.00
C GLY A 416 1.28 11.83 -15.60
N LYS A 417 1.39 11.80 -16.93
CA LYS A 417 2.65 11.48 -17.63
C LYS A 417 3.79 12.47 -17.33
N TYR A 418 3.49 13.75 -17.16
CA TYR A 418 4.50 14.79 -16.94
C TYR A 418 5.18 14.67 -15.57
N PHE A 419 4.45 14.16 -14.57
CA PHE A 419 4.94 14.07 -13.20
C PHE A 419 5.57 12.72 -12.86
N LYS A 420 5.64 11.76 -13.78
CA LYS A 420 6.13 10.40 -13.46
C LYS A 420 7.53 10.38 -12.85
N ALA A 421 8.46 11.17 -13.37
CA ALA A 421 9.82 11.26 -12.87
C ALA A 421 9.85 11.92 -11.49
N ASP A 422 9.21 13.08 -11.34
CA ASP A 422 9.13 13.79 -10.05
C ASP A 422 8.43 12.94 -8.97
N ILE A 423 7.38 12.20 -9.32
CA ILE A 423 6.67 11.28 -8.40
C ILE A 423 7.62 10.18 -7.91
N ALA A 424 8.35 9.54 -8.82
CA ALA A 424 9.31 8.50 -8.45
C ALA A 424 10.45 9.05 -7.58
N HIS A 425 10.92 10.27 -7.88
CA HIS A 425 11.93 10.96 -7.08
C HIS A 425 11.42 11.24 -5.67
N PHE A 426 10.26 11.89 -5.54
CA PHE A 426 9.63 12.18 -4.25
C PHE A 426 9.39 10.91 -3.43
N GLN A 427 8.87 9.84 -4.03
CA GLN A 427 8.66 8.56 -3.33
C GLN A 427 9.98 7.96 -2.82
N THR A 428 11.07 8.11 -3.58
CA THR A 428 12.39 7.64 -3.15
C THR A 428 12.91 8.47 -1.97
N LEU A 429 12.83 9.80 -2.04
CA LEU A 429 13.20 10.70 -0.93
C LEU A 429 12.36 10.41 0.32
N ALA A 430 11.04 10.31 0.18
CA ALA A 430 10.13 10.05 1.28
C ALA A 430 10.38 8.68 1.94
N TYR A 431 10.70 7.64 1.16
CA TYR A 431 11.13 6.35 1.70
C TYR A 431 12.41 6.48 2.54
N ARG A 432 13.42 7.19 2.01
CA ARG A 432 14.72 7.40 2.67
C ARG A 432 14.57 8.20 3.96
N ILE A 433 13.81 9.30 3.95
CA ILE A 433 13.52 10.09 5.15
C ILE A 433 12.85 9.22 6.21
N ASN A 434 11.81 8.47 5.84
CA ASN A 434 11.12 7.59 6.77
C ASN A 434 12.04 6.51 7.36
N ALA A 435 12.88 5.89 6.52
CA ALA A 435 13.89 4.93 6.96
C ALA A 435 14.86 5.53 7.99
N LEU A 436 15.42 6.71 7.69
CA LEU A 436 16.36 7.41 8.58
C LEU A 436 15.73 7.78 9.93
N LEU A 437 14.50 8.32 9.91
CA LEU A 437 13.77 8.66 11.15
C LEU A 437 13.46 7.42 11.99
N VAL A 438 13.00 6.33 11.34
CA VAL A 438 12.79 5.06 12.04
C VAL A 438 14.11 4.52 12.58
N GLY A 439 15.20 4.57 11.81
CA GLY A 439 16.54 4.16 12.21
C GLY A 439 17.01 4.86 13.48
N LEU A 440 16.98 6.21 13.49
CA LEU A 440 17.35 7.00 14.68
C LEU A 440 16.50 6.64 15.89
N SER A 441 15.18 6.60 15.73
CA SER A 441 14.27 6.30 16.84
C SER A 441 14.43 4.87 17.38
N VAL A 442 14.72 3.88 16.52
CA VAL A 442 14.96 2.48 16.91
C VAL A 442 16.30 2.33 17.62
N ASN A 443 17.34 3.02 17.15
CA ASN A 443 18.64 3.04 17.82
C ASN A 443 18.52 3.54 19.26
N MET A 444 17.76 4.63 19.46
CA MET A 444 17.53 5.22 20.78
C MET A 444 16.63 4.37 21.69
N THR A 445 15.61 3.69 21.14
CA THR A 445 14.57 3.03 21.95
C THR A 445 14.78 1.53 22.15
N LYS A 446 15.31 0.82 21.14
CA LYS A 446 15.36 -0.65 21.13
C LYS A 446 16.78 -1.20 21.21
N LEU A 447 17.72 -0.56 20.52
CA LEU A 447 19.10 -1.02 20.48
C LEU A 447 19.94 -0.43 21.60
N GLY A 448 19.48 0.66 22.24
CA GLY A 448 20.24 1.36 23.28
C GLY A 448 21.54 1.98 22.77
N LEU A 449 21.66 2.17 21.44
CA LEU A 449 22.84 2.72 20.80
C LEU A 449 22.74 4.24 20.81
N THR A 450 23.46 4.88 21.72
CA THR A 450 23.62 6.34 21.75
C THR A 450 24.71 6.76 20.78
N LEU A 451 24.32 7.49 19.73
CA LEU A 451 25.26 8.13 18.81
C LEU A 451 26.03 9.23 19.56
N ALA A 452 27.28 9.46 19.18
CA ALA A 452 28.01 10.64 19.61
C ALA A 452 27.27 11.91 19.14
N GLN A 453 27.41 13.02 19.88
CA GLN A 453 26.68 14.25 19.58
C GLN A 453 26.99 14.76 18.16
N GLU A 454 28.25 14.74 17.76
CA GLU A 454 28.68 15.16 16.42
C GLU A 454 28.04 14.31 15.30
N GLU A 455 28.00 12.98 15.47
CA GLU A 455 27.35 12.08 14.51
C GLU A 455 25.83 12.30 14.43
N MET A 456 25.20 12.60 15.58
CA MET A 456 23.78 12.88 15.66
C MET A 456 23.45 14.18 14.93
N GLU A 457 24.24 15.23 15.13
CA GLU A 457 24.09 16.52 14.43
C GLU A 457 24.28 16.37 12.91
N LEU A 458 25.29 15.61 12.46
CA LEU A 458 25.50 15.32 11.04
C LEU A 458 24.30 14.61 10.41
N LYS A 459 23.75 13.58 11.08
CA LYS A 459 22.58 12.85 10.58
C LYS A 459 21.33 13.73 10.55
N ILE A 460 21.11 14.55 11.57
CA ILE A 460 20.02 15.52 11.60
C ILE A 460 20.11 16.49 10.42
N ASN A 461 21.30 17.05 10.17
CA ASN A 461 21.52 18.00 9.08
C ASN A 461 21.27 17.36 7.72
N TYR A 462 21.71 16.12 7.52
CA TYR A 462 21.44 15.35 6.32
C TYR A 462 19.94 15.08 6.13
N ILE A 463 19.22 14.68 7.18
CA ILE A 463 17.76 14.47 7.11
C ILE A 463 17.04 15.77 6.76
N ASN A 464 17.42 16.90 7.38
CA ASN A 464 16.85 18.21 7.06
C ASN A 464 17.07 18.60 5.59
N HIS A 465 18.27 18.34 5.05
CA HIS A 465 18.56 18.57 3.63
C HIS A 465 17.65 17.74 2.71
N ILE A 466 17.48 16.44 2.98
CA ILE A 466 16.61 15.57 2.17
C ILE A 466 15.13 15.98 2.33
N ILE A 467 14.69 16.39 3.52
CA ILE A 467 13.34 16.93 3.73
C ILE A 467 13.12 18.18 2.89
N ALA A 468 14.07 19.12 2.86
CA ALA A 468 13.97 20.32 2.04
C ALA A 468 13.87 19.98 0.54
N GLU A 469 14.69 19.04 0.06
CA GLU A 469 14.61 18.55 -1.33
C GLU A 469 13.25 17.90 -1.64
N ALA A 470 12.70 17.11 -0.69
CA ALA A 470 11.39 16.50 -0.83
C ALA A 470 10.26 17.54 -0.84
N GLU A 471 10.37 18.61 -0.04
CA GLU A 471 9.45 19.75 -0.03
C GLU A 471 9.46 20.48 -1.37
N ASP A 472 10.64 20.78 -1.93
CA ASP A 472 10.78 21.40 -3.24
C ASP A 472 10.16 20.53 -4.35
N CYS A 473 10.36 19.21 -4.28
CA CYS A 473 9.71 18.28 -5.19
C CYS A 473 8.18 18.27 -5.00
N ALA A 474 7.68 18.32 -3.76
CA ALA A 474 6.25 18.36 -3.46
C ALA A 474 5.58 19.64 -3.99
N GLN A 475 6.28 20.78 -3.96
CA GLN A 475 5.77 22.05 -4.49
C GLN A 475 5.54 22.02 -6.01
N LYS A 476 6.24 21.15 -6.75
CA LYS A 476 5.99 20.93 -8.19
C LYS A 476 4.59 20.35 -8.44
N PHE A 477 4.06 19.58 -7.48
CA PHE A 477 2.73 18.98 -7.58
C PHE A 477 1.60 19.94 -7.17
N SER A 478 1.87 20.88 -6.25
CA SER A 478 0.86 21.83 -5.73
C SER A 478 0.57 22.98 -6.71
N LYS A 479 1.60 23.45 -7.42
CA LYS A 479 1.43 24.49 -8.43
C LYS A 479 0.91 23.85 -9.71
N GLY A 480 -0.38 24.00 -9.96
CA GLY A 480 -0.93 24.04 -11.31
C GLY A 480 -0.38 25.21 -12.14
N LYS A 481 0.93 25.48 -12.10
CA LYS A 481 1.56 26.37 -13.07
C LYS A 481 1.29 25.73 -14.42
N LYS A 482 0.61 26.48 -15.30
CA LYS A 482 0.69 26.28 -16.74
C LYS A 482 2.15 25.98 -17.04
N ILE A 483 2.45 24.74 -17.41
CA ILE A 483 3.69 24.43 -18.11
C ILE A 483 3.54 25.23 -19.41
N LYS A 484 3.98 26.49 -19.40
CA LYS A 484 4.42 27.14 -20.62
C LYS A 484 5.49 26.19 -21.10
N THR A 485 5.20 25.51 -22.22
CA THR A 485 6.14 24.75 -23.02
C THR A 485 7.51 25.42 -22.90
N ALA A 486 8.40 24.80 -22.12
CA ALA A 486 9.80 25.19 -22.17
C ALA A 486 10.20 24.96 -23.63
N ASN A 487 10.56 26.04 -24.33
CA ASN A 487 11.10 25.93 -25.67
C ASN A 487 12.23 24.90 -25.62
N PRO A 488 12.28 23.95 -26.57
CA PRO A 488 13.38 23.01 -26.61
C PRO A 488 14.67 23.82 -26.70
N ILE A 489 15.61 23.52 -25.80
CA ILE A 489 16.96 24.08 -25.81
C ILE A 489 17.53 23.76 -27.20
N LYS A 490 17.67 24.78 -28.04
CA LYS A 490 18.42 24.68 -29.29
C LYS A 490 19.88 24.61 -28.91
N PHE A 491 20.52 23.46 -29.17
CA PHE A 491 21.97 23.39 -29.18
C PHE A 491 22.45 24.13 -30.43
N GLU A 492 23.19 25.22 -30.23
CA GLU A 492 23.99 25.82 -31.30
C GLU A 492 25.08 24.82 -31.66
N THR A 493 25.06 24.36 -32.91
CA THR A 493 26.19 23.66 -33.51
C THR A 493 27.20 24.74 -33.88
N SER A 494 28.35 24.74 -33.21
CA SER A 494 29.51 25.51 -33.65
C SER A 494 29.87 25.10 -35.08
N LYS A 495 30.01 26.08 -35.97
CA LYS A 495 30.69 25.93 -37.25
C LYS A 495 32.18 26.07 -37.06
#